data_AF-A0AAW1L0Y0-F1
#
_entry.id   AF-A0AAW1L0Y0-F1
#
_cell.length_a   1.000
_cell.length_b   1.000
_cell.length_c   1.000
_cell.angle_alpha   90.00
_cell.angle_beta   90.00
_cell.angle_gamma   90.00
#
_symmetry.space_group_name_H-M   'P 1'
#
loop_
_entity.id
_entity.type
_entity.pdbx_description
1 polymer ?
#
loop_
_entity_poly.entity_id
_entity_poly.type
_entity_poly.pdbx_seq_one_letter_code
_entity_poly.pdbx_strand_id
1 'polypeptide(L)'
;MTVIAFPLLIFTSLLISLCQGAGIATYWGQNTGEGTLATACATGNYQYINIAFLNVFGNGQTPKMNLAGHCNPSIAGSCSSIGNDIAACQSSGVKVFLSLGGGAGSYSLSSASDAQQVIQTLYRSC
;
A
#
# COMPACT_ATOMS: atom_id res chain seq x y z
N MET A 1 -43.72 7.05 24.55
CA MET A 1 -42.37 7.64 24.35
C MET A 1 -41.36 6.68 23.74
N THR A 2 -41.49 5.35 23.94
CA THR A 2 -40.58 4.31 23.41
C THR A 2 -40.68 4.07 21.90
N VAL A 3 -41.84 4.30 21.27
CA VAL A 3 -42.08 4.01 19.84
C VAL A 3 -41.30 4.94 18.90
N ILE A 4 -40.96 6.15 19.35
CA ILE A 4 -40.18 7.14 18.57
C ILE A 4 -38.67 6.95 18.77
N ALA A 5 -38.25 6.39 19.92
CA ALA A 5 -36.84 6.20 20.25
C ALA A 5 -36.15 5.17 19.34
N PHE A 6 -36.86 4.10 18.96
CA PHE A 6 -36.33 3.03 18.10
C PHE A 6 -36.01 3.49 16.66
N PRO A 7 -36.93 4.16 15.93
CA PRO A 7 -36.63 4.69 14.60
C PRO A 7 -35.60 5.83 14.66
N LEU A 8 -35.59 6.63 15.72
CA LEU A 8 -34.58 7.67 15.91
C LEU A 8 -33.17 7.08 16.08
N LEU A 9 -33.03 6.00 16.86
CA LEU A 9 -31.77 5.26 17.04
C LEU A 9 -31.27 4.66 15.72
N ILE A 10 -32.16 4.04 14.94
CA ILE A 10 -31.83 3.48 13.61
C ILE A 10 -31.41 4.59 12.63
N PHE A 11 -32.09 5.74 12.66
CA PHE A 11 -31.75 6.87 11.81
C PHE A 11 -30.40 7.47 12.19
N THR A 12 -30.10 7.59 13.49
CA THR A 12 -28.80 8.07 13.97
C THR A 12 -27.64 7.12 13.65
N SER A 13 -27.84 5.81 13.70
CA SER A 13 -26.79 4.84 13.35
C SER A 13 -26.47 4.84 11.85
N LEU A 14 -27.48 5.03 10.98
CA LEU A 14 -27.28 5.26 9.56
C LEU A 14 -26.50 6.56 9.29
N LEU A 15 -26.84 7.66 9.97
CA LEU A 15 -26.14 8.94 9.82
C LEU A 15 -24.67 8.86 10.27
N ILE A 16 -24.37 8.12 11.34
CA ILE A 16 -23.00 7.88 11.80
C ILE A 16 -22.22 7.03 10.78
N SER A 17 -22.87 6.05 10.13
CA SER A 17 -22.25 5.20 9.10
C SER A 17 -21.90 5.97 7.81
N LEU A 18 -22.57 7.10 7.56
CA LEU A 18 -22.26 8.02 6.47
C LEU A 18 -21.07 8.93 6.80
N CYS A 19 -20.72 9.07 8.08
CA CYS A 19 -19.58 9.84 8.54
C CYS A 19 -18.34 8.95 8.56
N GLN A 20 -17.92 8.45 7.39
CA GLN A 20 -16.67 7.71 7.26
C GLN A 20 -15.51 8.70 7.46
N GLY A 21 -14.89 8.66 8.64
CA GLY A 21 -13.64 9.38 8.89
C GLY A 21 -12.59 8.99 7.85
N ALA A 22 -11.70 9.92 7.49
CA ALA A 22 -10.58 9.62 6.60
C ALA A 22 -9.74 8.50 7.22
N GLY A 23 -9.54 7.41 6.49
CA GLY A 23 -8.74 6.28 6.96
C GLY A 23 -7.26 6.66 7.15
N ILE A 24 -6.58 6.01 8.07
CA ILE A 24 -5.16 6.21 8.35
C ILE A 24 -4.35 5.46 7.29
N ALA A 25 -3.37 6.16 6.72
CA ALA A 25 -2.40 5.61 5.79
C ALA A 25 -1.00 5.59 6.43
N THR A 26 -0.22 4.54 6.17
CA THR A 26 1.20 4.50 6.54
C THR A 26 2.08 4.03 5.39
N TYR A 27 3.38 4.27 5.51
CA TYR A 27 4.40 3.65 4.68
C TYR A 27 4.99 2.44 5.40
N TRP A 28 5.36 1.41 4.63
CA TRP A 28 6.04 0.21 5.14
C TRP A 28 7.13 -0.23 4.17
N GLY A 29 8.29 -0.64 4.69
CA GLY A 29 9.31 -1.34 3.92
C GLY A 29 10.71 -0.73 3.95
N GLN A 30 10.99 0.27 4.79
CA GLN A 30 12.31 0.94 4.85
C GLN A 30 13.04 0.77 6.19
N ASN A 31 12.49 0.00 7.13
CA ASN A 31 13.10 -0.22 8.44
C ASN A 31 12.86 -1.65 8.92
N THR A 32 13.92 -2.44 9.12
CA THR A 32 13.78 -3.83 9.60
C THR A 32 13.14 -3.96 10.98
N GLY A 33 13.16 -2.90 11.80
CA GLY A 33 12.46 -2.84 13.09
C GLY A 33 10.96 -2.58 13.01
N GLU A 34 10.39 -2.36 11.82
CA GLU A 34 8.96 -2.05 11.63
C GLU A 34 8.05 -3.29 11.65
N GLY A 35 8.64 -4.49 11.73
CA GLY A 35 7.92 -5.77 11.68
C GLY A 35 7.49 -6.17 10.27
N THR A 36 6.72 -7.26 10.17
CA THR A 36 6.20 -7.74 8.89
C THR A 36 5.01 -6.89 8.42
N LEU A 37 4.73 -6.93 7.12
CA LEU A 37 3.58 -6.24 6.55
C LEU A 37 2.26 -6.81 7.11
N ALA A 38 2.18 -8.14 7.28
CA ALA A 38 1.02 -8.76 7.91
C ALA A 38 0.79 -8.28 9.35
N THR A 39 1.84 -8.11 10.15
CA THR A 39 1.72 -7.55 11.51
C THR A 39 1.19 -6.11 11.48
N ALA A 40 1.70 -5.26 10.57
CA ALA A 40 1.21 -3.90 10.42
C ALA A 40 -0.30 -3.87 10.09
N CYS A 41 -0.77 -4.72 9.18
CA CYS A 41 -2.18 -4.84 8.83
C CYS A 41 -3.04 -5.37 9.97
N ALA A 42 -2.55 -6.37 10.71
CA ALA A 42 -3.26 -6.96 11.84
C ALA A 42 -3.44 -6.01 13.03
N THR A 43 -2.74 -4.87 13.07
CA THR A 43 -2.96 -3.85 14.12
C THR A 43 -4.37 -3.25 14.08
N GLY A 44 -5.05 -3.27 12.92
CA GLY A 44 -6.33 -2.58 12.73
C GLY A 44 -6.23 -1.05 12.65
N ASN A 45 -5.01 -0.48 12.75
CA ASN A 45 -4.81 0.96 12.76
C ASN A 45 -4.89 1.58 11.35
N TYR A 46 -4.61 0.83 10.30
CA TYR A 46 -4.42 1.37 8.95
C TYR A 46 -5.50 0.88 7.98
N GLN A 47 -6.08 1.79 7.22
CA GLN A 47 -6.96 1.46 6.08
C GLN A 47 -6.18 1.43 4.77
N TYR A 48 -4.98 2.04 4.75
CA TYR A 48 -4.12 2.13 3.59
C TYR A 48 -2.66 1.87 4.00
N ILE A 49 -1.95 1.06 3.22
CA ILE A 49 -0.49 0.89 3.37
C ILE A 49 0.19 1.10 2.03
N ASN A 50 1.19 1.98 2.03
CA ASN A 50 2.04 2.26 0.89
C ASN A 50 3.36 1.48 1.03
N ILE A 51 3.57 0.47 0.18
CA ILE A 51 4.82 -0.28 0.11
C ILE A 51 5.91 0.62 -0.47
N ALA A 52 6.96 0.84 0.32
CA ALA A 52 8.00 1.84 0.09
C ALA A 52 9.37 1.16 -0.09
N PHE A 53 10.05 1.28 -1.24
CA PHE A 53 9.68 2.04 -2.45
C PHE A 53 10.15 1.35 -3.73
N LEU A 54 9.45 1.59 -4.84
CA LEU A 54 10.05 1.53 -6.18
C LEU A 54 10.88 2.80 -6.39
N ASN A 55 12.18 2.73 -6.10
CA ASN A 55 13.06 3.89 -6.01
C ASN A 55 14.04 4.03 -7.20
N VAL A 56 13.90 3.19 -8.22
CA VAL A 56 14.59 3.35 -9.51
C VAL A 56 13.57 3.16 -10.62
N PHE A 57 13.40 4.15 -11.49
CA PHE A 57 12.53 4.08 -12.69
C PHE A 57 12.77 5.27 -13.63
N GLY A 58 12.34 5.14 -14.89
CA GLY A 58 12.44 6.19 -15.90
C GLY A 58 13.88 6.44 -16.38
N ASN A 59 14.05 7.34 -17.34
CA ASN A 59 15.28 7.55 -18.11
C ASN A 59 15.84 6.26 -18.72
N GLY A 60 14.97 5.35 -19.18
CA GLY A 60 15.40 4.06 -19.75
C GLY A 60 15.98 3.07 -18.72
N GLN A 61 15.89 3.36 -17.42
CA GLN A 61 16.28 2.42 -16.36
C GLN A 61 15.22 1.33 -16.19
N THR A 62 15.66 0.10 -15.94
CA THR A 62 14.77 -0.98 -15.46
C THR A 62 14.24 -0.62 -14.07
N PRO A 63 12.92 -0.63 -13.85
CA PRO A 63 12.33 -0.39 -12.55
C PRO A 63 12.88 -1.33 -11.47
N LYS A 64 13.26 -0.79 -10.31
CA LYS A 64 13.71 -1.58 -9.15
C LYS A 64 13.05 -1.10 -7.87
N MET A 65 12.77 -2.07 -7.00
CA MET A 65 12.27 -1.86 -5.66
C MET A 65 13.38 -2.06 -4.64
N ASN A 66 13.32 -1.31 -3.55
CA ASN A 66 14.11 -1.55 -2.36
C ASN A 66 13.17 -1.61 -1.16
N LEU A 67 13.23 -2.71 -0.40
CA LEU A 67 12.47 -2.91 0.84
C LEU A 67 13.42 -3.10 2.04
N ALA A 68 14.49 -2.29 2.07
CA ALA A 68 15.56 -2.38 3.05
C ALA A 68 16.05 -3.83 3.27
N GLY A 69 15.92 -4.35 4.48
CA GLY A 69 16.32 -5.71 4.84
C GLY A 69 15.20 -6.75 4.79
N HIS A 70 13.98 -6.40 4.35
CA HIS A 70 12.84 -7.32 4.35
C HIS A 70 12.94 -8.39 3.26
N CYS A 71 13.48 -8.03 2.10
CA CYS A 71 13.79 -8.98 1.03
C CYS A 71 14.78 -8.37 0.01
N ASN A 72 15.31 -9.20 -0.88
CA ASN A 72 16.12 -8.77 -2.02
C ASN A 72 15.40 -9.11 -3.34
N PRO A 73 14.83 -8.12 -4.06
CA PRO A 73 14.14 -8.34 -5.33
C PRO A 73 15.02 -8.92 -6.44
N SER A 74 16.35 -8.88 -6.30
CA SER A 74 17.28 -9.48 -7.28
C SER A 74 17.43 -10.99 -7.08
N ILE A 75 16.94 -11.54 -5.96
CA ILE A 75 16.98 -12.98 -5.66
C ILE A 75 15.58 -13.55 -5.87
N ALA A 76 15.46 -14.49 -6.81
CA ALA A 76 14.19 -15.14 -7.12
C ALA A 76 13.53 -15.73 -5.86
N GLY A 77 12.27 -15.37 -5.62
CA GLY A 77 11.49 -15.85 -4.48
C GLY A 77 11.78 -15.16 -3.13
N SER A 78 12.81 -14.30 -3.03
CA SER A 78 13.15 -13.66 -1.75
C SER A 78 12.03 -12.77 -1.21
N CYS A 79 11.20 -12.19 -2.08
CA CYS A 79 10.09 -11.30 -1.70
C CYS A 79 8.72 -12.01 -1.73
N SER A 80 8.66 -13.33 -1.91
CA SER A 80 7.37 -14.04 -2.02
C SER A 80 6.54 -13.97 -0.74
N SER A 81 7.19 -13.90 0.44
CA SER A 81 6.50 -13.71 1.72
C SER A 81 5.72 -12.39 1.77
N ILE A 82 6.26 -11.32 1.20
CA ILE A 82 5.59 -10.01 1.12
C ILE A 82 4.34 -10.11 0.25
N GLY A 83 4.38 -10.89 -0.84
CA GLY A 83 3.19 -11.16 -1.65
C GLY A 83 2.06 -11.82 -0.84
N ASN A 84 2.39 -12.78 0.03
CA ASN A 84 1.42 -13.40 0.93
C ASN A 84 0.88 -12.41 1.97
N ASP A 85 1.74 -11.55 2.53
CA ASP A 85 1.34 -10.52 3.48
C ASP A 85 0.40 -9.49 2.82
N ILE A 86 0.65 -9.09 1.56
CA ILE A 86 -0.25 -8.21 0.79
C ILE A 86 -1.64 -8.85 0.68
N ALA A 87 -1.72 -10.13 0.34
CA ALA A 87 -2.99 -10.83 0.25
C ALA A 87 -3.73 -10.88 1.61
N ALA A 88 -3.00 -11.08 2.71
CA ALA A 88 -3.56 -11.05 4.06
C ALA A 88 -4.08 -9.65 4.47
N CYS A 89 -3.37 -8.60 4.08
CA CYS A 89 -3.83 -7.22 4.28
C CYS A 89 -5.12 -6.93 3.49
N GLN A 90 -5.15 -7.32 2.21
CA GLN A 90 -6.31 -7.12 1.34
C GLN A 90 -7.53 -7.91 1.82
N SER A 91 -7.36 -9.14 2.30
CA SER A 91 -8.45 -9.93 2.88
C SER A 91 -9.00 -9.32 4.18
N SER A 92 -8.20 -8.51 4.87
CA SER A 92 -8.58 -7.75 6.06
C SER A 92 -9.16 -6.36 5.75
N GLY A 93 -9.38 -6.04 4.47
CA GLY A 93 -9.95 -4.76 4.04
C GLY A 93 -8.95 -3.59 3.95
N VAL A 94 -7.66 -3.84 4.17
CA VAL A 94 -6.61 -2.83 4.02
C VAL A 94 -6.24 -2.70 2.54
N LYS A 95 -6.25 -1.47 2.01
CA LYS A 95 -5.81 -1.22 0.63
C LYS A 95 -4.29 -1.07 0.61
N VAL A 96 -3.63 -1.84 -0.24
CA VAL A 96 -2.18 -1.82 -0.38
C VAL A 96 -1.80 -1.18 -1.71
N PHE A 97 -0.92 -0.19 -1.68
CA PHE A 97 -0.42 0.51 -2.86
C PHE A 97 1.11 0.39 -2.95
N LEU A 98 1.63 0.42 -4.18
CA LEU A 98 3.05 0.57 -4.42
C LEU A 98 3.41 2.06 -4.48
N SER A 99 4.34 2.50 -3.65
CA SER A 99 4.86 3.87 -3.71
C SER A 99 6.07 3.98 -4.64
N LEU A 100 6.03 4.98 -5.53
CA LEU A 100 7.12 5.31 -6.46
C LEU A 100 7.94 6.47 -5.89
N GLY A 101 9.26 6.34 -5.89
CA GLY A 101 10.20 7.40 -5.50
C GLY A 101 10.78 7.18 -4.11
N GLY A 102 10.49 8.10 -3.19
CA GLY A 102 11.11 8.17 -1.85
C GLY A 102 12.23 9.20 -1.77
N GLY A 103 12.66 9.59 -0.57
CA GLY A 103 13.68 10.65 -0.39
C GLY A 103 15.07 10.34 -0.97
N ALA A 104 15.33 9.07 -1.31
CA ALA A 104 16.54 8.59 -1.96
C ALA A 104 16.20 7.62 -3.10
N GLY A 105 16.96 7.65 -4.19
CA GLY A 105 16.73 6.83 -5.37
C GLY A 105 17.28 7.46 -6.64
N SER A 106 17.01 6.81 -7.79
CA SER A 106 17.38 7.31 -9.12
C SER A 106 16.17 7.24 -10.03
N TYR A 107 15.41 8.33 -10.10
CA TYR A 107 14.18 8.35 -10.87
C TYR A 107 13.88 9.71 -11.49
N SER A 108 13.43 9.68 -12.75
CA SER A 108 12.83 10.81 -13.44
C SER A 108 12.15 10.31 -14.71
N LEU A 109 11.03 10.92 -15.10
CA LEU A 109 10.39 10.63 -16.38
C LEU A 109 10.91 11.63 -17.42
N SER A 110 11.71 11.16 -18.38
CA SER A 110 12.34 12.00 -19.41
C SER A 110 11.39 12.41 -20.54
N SER A 111 10.32 11.64 -20.76
CA SER A 111 9.36 11.88 -21.83
C SER A 111 8.04 11.13 -21.57
N ALA A 112 7.00 11.44 -22.35
CA ALA A 112 5.75 10.68 -22.32
C ALA A 112 5.96 9.20 -22.70
N SER A 113 6.87 8.90 -23.63
CA SER A 113 7.20 7.52 -24.01
C SER A 113 7.87 6.77 -22.87
N ASP A 114 8.80 7.41 -22.16
CA ASP A 114 9.47 6.84 -20.99
C ASP A 114 8.46 6.56 -19.85
N ALA A 115 7.54 7.48 -19.60
CA ALA A 115 6.44 7.27 -18.65
C ALA A 115 5.55 6.06 -19.02
N GLN A 116 5.20 5.92 -20.30
CA GLN A 116 4.44 4.78 -20.79
C GLN A 116 5.21 3.46 -20.62
N GLN A 117 6.51 3.45 -20.89
CA GLN A 117 7.35 2.27 -20.70
C GLN A 117 7.39 1.84 -19.23
N VAL A 118 7.62 2.78 -18.30
CA VAL A 118 7.61 2.49 -16.86
C VAL A 118 6.28 1.85 -16.43
N ILE A 119 5.14 2.44 -16.81
CA ILE A 119 3.82 1.90 -16.44
C ILE A 119 3.57 0.53 -17.06
N GLN A 120 3.94 0.32 -18.33
CA GLN A 120 3.80 -1.00 -18.98
C GLN A 120 4.63 -2.07 -18.27
N THR A 121 5.85 -1.75 -17.85
CA THR A 121 6.69 -2.67 -17.08
C THR A 121 6.06 -3.02 -15.73
N LEU A 122 5.56 -2.03 -15.01
CA LEU A 122 4.91 -2.25 -13.71
C LEU A 122 3.64 -3.09 -13.84
N TYR A 123 2.79 -2.79 -14.82
CA TYR A 123 1.54 -3.52 -15.03
C TYR A 123 1.76 -4.99 -15.41
N ARG A 124 2.80 -5.31 -16.17
CA ARG A 124 3.15 -6.69 -16.56
C ARG A 124 3.81 -7.49 -15.43
N SER A 125 4.21 -6.83 -14.36
CA SER A 125 4.88 -7.45 -13.21
C SER A 125 3.89 -7.81 -12.09
N CYS A 126 2.59 -7.60 -12.32
CA CYS A 126 1.48 -7.98 -11.45
C CYS A 126 0.86 -9.32 -11.87
#